data_AF-A0A183PK75-F1
#
_entry.id   AF-A0A183PK75-F1
#
_cell.length_a   1.000
_cell.length_b   1.000
_cell.length_c   1.000
_cell.angle_alpha   90.00
_cell.angle_beta   90.00
_cell.angle_gamma   90.00
#
_symmetry.space_group_name_H-M   'P 1'
#
loop_
_entity.id
_entity.type
_entity.pdbx_description
1 polymer ?
#
loop_
_entity_poly.entity_id
_entity_poly.type
_entity_poly.pdbx_seq_one_letter_code
_entity_poly.pdbx_strand_id
1 'polypeptide(L)'
;MSWMFHCTLIIVACLRFTSADTPANCTYEDAHGRWMFHIGDYKSKCPENLNSKQSVVISLLYPDIAIDASGNRGHWTLIYNQGFEVTINHRKWLVIFAYKSTGEFNCHKSMPMWTHDTLIRQWKCFVAEKIGANDK
;
A
#
# COMPACT_ATOMS: atom_id res chain seq x y z
N MET A 1 18.09 34.61 29.76
CA MET A 1 16.89 33.77 30.09
C MET A 1 15.74 33.92 29.10
N SER A 2 15.41 35.10 28.54
CA SER A 2 14.28 35.28 27.61
C SER A 2 14.37 34.48 26.28
N TRP A 3 15.58 34.32 25.72
CA TRP A 3 15.81 33.61 24.45
C TRP A 3 15.48 32.12 24.54
N MET A 4 15.81 31.47 25.66
CA MET A 4 15.53 30.04 25.85
C MET A 4 14.02 29.75 25.85
N PHE A 5 13.22 30.58 26.52
CA PHE A 5 11.75 30.45 26.52
C PHE A 5 11.13 30.60 25.13
N HIS A 6 11.66 31.50 24.29
CA HIS A 6 11.20 31.68 22.91
C HIS A 6 11.52 30.45 22.04
N CYS A 7 12.71 29.87 22.18
CA CYS A 7 13.05 28.63 21.48
C CYS A 7 12.17 27.46 21.91
N THR A 8 11.84 27.33 23.21
CA THR A 8 10.96 26.27 23.70
C THR A 8 9.53 26.43 23.17
N LEU A 9 9.00 27.65 23.12
CA LEU A 9 7.67 27.94 22.57
C LEU A 9 7.58 27.61 21.06
N ILE A 10 8.62 27.92 20.28
CA ILE A 10 8.68 27.60 18.85
C ILE A 10 8.69 26.07 18.64
N ILE A 11 9.49 25.33 19.41
CA ILE A 11 9.56 23.87 19.31
C ILE A 11 8.21 23.24 19.68
N VAL A 12 7.53 23.73 20.72
CA VAL A 12 6.20 23.24 21.13
C VAL A 12 5.12 23.56 20.09
N ALA A 13 5.21 24.71 19.41
CA ALA A 13 4.29 25.06 18.32
C ALA A 13 4.49 24.18 17.06
N CYS A 14 5.72 23.77 16.76
CA CYS A 14 6.04 22.92 15.61
C CYS A 14 5.62 21.45 15.79
N LEU A 15 5.34 20.98 17.01
CA LEU A 15 4.89 19.60 17.28
C LEU A 15 3.45 19.30 16.81
N ARG A 16 2.68 20.31 16.37
CA ARG A 16 1.25 20.17 16.07
C ARG A 16 0.89 19.70 14.65
N PHE A 17 1.86 19.47 13.76
CA PHE A 17 1.57 19.31 12.32
C PHE A 17 2.12 18.04 11.65
N THR A 18 2.67 17.08 12.39
CA THR A 18 3.18 15.85 11.76
C THR A 18 2.18 14.70 11.95
N SER A 19 1.17 14.63 11.08
CA SER A 19 0.45 13.37 10.84
C SER A 19 1.26 12.58 9.82
N ALA A 20 2.00 11.57 10.26
CA ALA A 20 2.81 10.74 9.38
C ALA A 20 2.02 9.56 8.79
N ASP A 21 0.92 9.18 9.45
CA ASP A 21 0.07 8.06 9.03
C ASP A 21 -0.97 8.53 8.01
N THR A 22 -1.36 7.60 7.12
CA THR A 22 -2.54 7.79 6.28
C THR A 22 -3.80 7.64 7.13
N PRO A 23 -4.95 8.18 6.68
CA PRO A 23 -6.23 7.99 7.35
C PRO A 23 -6.72 6.53 7.39
N ALA A 24 -6.09 5.62 6.63
CA ALA A 24 -6.51 4.23 6.57
C ALA A 24 -6.45 3.56 7.95
N ASN A 25 -7.51 2.82 8.28
CA ASN A 25 -7.58 2.04 9.51
C ASN A 25 -8.13 0.65 9.20
N CYS A 26 -7.36 -0.13 8.44
CA CYS A 26 -7.74 -1.43 7.93
C CYS A 26 -7.18 -2.58 8.77
N THR A 27 -7.86 -3.72 8.77
CA THR A 27 -7.47 -4.90 9.56
C THR A 27 -6.76 -5.96 8.71
N TYR A 28 -6.18 -6.96 9.38
CA TYR A 28 -5.67 -8.16 8.73
C TYR A 28 -6.74 -8.85 7.87
N GLU A 29 -7.99 -8.96 8.34
CA GLU A 29 -9.07 -9.61 7.59
C GLU A 29 -9.49 -8.81 6.36
N ASP A 30 -9.36 -7.49 6.39
CA ASP A 30 -9.58 -6.67 5.20
C ASP A 30 -8.48 -6.90 4.16
N ALA A 31 -7.24 -7.20 4.57
CA ALA A 31 -6.15 -7.58 3.66
C ALA A 31 -6.26 -9.04 3.18
N HIS A 32 -6.60 -9.98 4.06
CA HIS A 32 -6.66 -11.41 3.78
C HIS A 32 -7.66 -11.73 2.65
N GLY A 33 -7.28 -12.60 1.71
CA GLY A 33 -8.11 -12.97 0.56
C GLY A 33 -7.44 -12.75 -0.79
N ARG A 34 -8.24 -12.69 -1.86
CA ARG A 34 -7.74 -12.61 -3.24
C ARG A 34 -7.73 -11.18 -3.73
N TRP A 35 -6.63 -10.77 -4.34
CA TRP A 35 -6.43 -9.44 -4.90
C TRP A 35 -6.05 -9.52 -6.37
N MET A 36 -6.67 -8.64 -7.17
CA MET A 36 -6.31 -8.40 -8.56
C MET A 36 -5.37 -7.20 -8.61
N PHE A 37 -4.18 -7.38 -9.16
CA PHE A 37 -3.20 -6.32 -9.36
C PHE A 37 -3.19 -5.94 -10.84
N HIS A 38 -3.55 -4.71 -11.15
CA HIS A 38 -3.50 -4.14 -12.49
C HIS A 38 -2.18 -3.40 -12.69
N ILE A 39 -1.42 -3.76 -13.72
CA ILE A 39 -0.03 -3.33 -13.90
C ILE A 39 0.07 -2.45 -15.15
N GLY A 40 0.67 -1.28 -14.99
CA GLY A 40 0.97 -0.34 -16.06
C GLY A 40 2.46 -0.04 -16.15
N ASP A 41 2.82 0.86 -17.06
CA ASP A 41 4.20 1.29 -17.20
C ASP A 41 4.69 2.10 -16.00
N TYR A 42 6.00 2.13 -15.81
CA TYR A 42 6.62 2.94 -14.78
C TYR A 42 6.36 4.44 -15.01
N LYS A 43 6.07 5.13 -13.91
CA LYS A 43 6.04 6.59 -13.78
C LYS A 43 6.66 6.97 -12.44
N SER A 44 7.30 8.14 -12.38
CA SER A 44 7.82 8.71 -11.14
C SER A 44 6.72 9.03 -10.12
N LYS A 45 5.49 9.24 -10.60
CA LYS A 45 4.24 9.28 -9.82
C LYS A 45 3.23 8.38 -10.49
N CYS A 46 2.81 7.30 -9.83
CA CYS A 46 1.82 6.41 -10.40
C CYS A 46 0.44 7.10 -10.48
N PRO A 47 -0.23 7.06 -11.64
CA PRO A 47 -1.53 7.70 -11.81
C PRO A 47 -2.65 6.84 -11.22
N GLU A 48 -3.73 7.49 -10.78
CA GLU A 48 -4.98 6.81 -10.38
C GLU A 48 -5.60 6.05 -11.55
N ASN A 49 -5.75 6.74 -12.69
CA ASN A 49 -6.21 6.13 -13.94
C ASN A 49 -5.03 5.44 -14.64
N LEU A 50 -4.69 4.25 -14.15
CA LEU A 50 -3.62 3.43 -14.71
C LEU A 50 -4.07 2.79 -16.02
N ASN A 51 -3.32 3.04 -17.11
CA ASN A 51 -3.49 2.28 -18.35
C ASN A 51 -2.89 0.87 -18.17
N SER A 52 -3.71 -0.03 -17.63
CA SER A 52 -3.32 -1.40 -17.32
C SER A 52 -3.09 -2.21 -18.59
N LYS A 53 -1.94 -2.86 -18.69
CA LYS A 53 -1.58 -3.76 -19.79
C LYS A 53 -1.59 -5.23 -19.39
N GLN A 54 -1.48 -5.49 -18.09
CA GLN A 54 -1.35 -6.83 -17.53
C GLN A 54 -2.05 -6.87 -16.18
N SER A 55 -2.52 -8.04 -15.78
CA SER A 55 -3.02 -8.25 -14.42
C SER A 55 -2.52 -9.56 -13.84
N VAL A 56 -2.37 -9.60 -12.52
CA VAL A 56 -2.04 -10.81 -11.77
C VAL A 56 -2.98 -10.93 -10.57
N VAL A 57 -3.45 -12.15 -10.32
CA VAL A 57 -4.23 -12.46 -9.12
C VAL A 57 -3.31 -13.09 -8.10
N ILE A 58 -3.33 -12.55 -6.88
CA ILE A 58 -2.56 -13.08 -5.74
C ILE A 58 -3.53 -13.34 -4.59
N SER A 59 -3.47 -14.55 -4.04
CA SER A 59 -4.21 -14.96 -2.84
C SER A 59 -3.31 -14.79 -1.63
N LEU A 60 -3.76 -14.01 -0.65
CA LEU A 60 -3.11 -13.79 0.63
C LEU A 60 -3.80 -14.69 1.66
N LEU A 61 -3.06 -15.67 2.18
CA LEU A 61 -3.53 -16.70 3.09
C LEU A 61 -2.80 -16.60 4.42
N TYR A 62 -3.46 -17.03 5.49
CA TYR A 62 -2.83 -17.15 6.81
C TYR A 62 -1.67 -18.17 6.81
N PRO A 63 -0.61 -17.93 7.61
CA PRO A 63 -0.34 -16.68 8.34
C PRO A 63 0.25 -15.58 7.47
N ASP A 64 1.07 -15.95 6.48
CA ASP A 64 1.89 -15.04 5.70
C ASP A 64 2.09 -15.57 4.27
N ILE A 65 1.23 -16.45 3.76
CA ILE A 65 1.43 -17.15 2.49
C ILE A 65 0.78 -16.39 1.34
N ALA A 66 1.56 -16.05 0.31
CA ALA A 66 1.05 -15.50 -0.95
C ALA A 66 1.10 -16.57 -2.06
N ILE A 67 0.02 -16.73 -2.83
CA ILE A 67 -0.05 -17.69 -3.95
C ILE A 67 -0.64 -17.00 -5.18
N ASP A 68 0.05 -17.08 -6.32
CA ASP A 68 -0.49 -16.57 -7.60
C ASP A 68 -1.26 -17.62 -8.40
N ALA A 69 -1.90 -17.19 -9.49
CA ALA A 69 -2.69 -18.08 -10.35
C ALA A 69 -1.88 -19.22 -11.01
N SER A 70 -0.56 -19.09 -11.09
CA SER A 70 0.35 -20.10 -11.63
C SER A 70 0.85 -21.08 -10.56
N GLY A 71 0.46 -20.88 -9.30
CA GLY A 71 0.86 -21.71 -8.17
C GLY A 71 2.22 -21.32 -7.58
N ASN A 72 2.83 -20.20 -7.99
CA ASN A 72 4.03 -19.71 -7.32
C ASN A 72 3.68 -19.34 -5.88
N ARG A 73 4.64 -19.54 -4.97
CA ARG A 73 4.47 -19.23 -3.55
C ARG A 73 5.43 -18.13 -3.14
N GLY A 74 4.95 -17.28 -2.24
CA GLY A 74 5.71 -16.19 -1.65
C GLY A 74 5.19 -15.88 -0.26
N HIS A 75 5.61 -14.73 0.27
CA HIS A 75 5.23 -14.26 1.59
C HIS A 75 4.51 -12.92 1.52
N TRP A 76 3.65 -12.64 2.48
CA TRP A 76 3.06 -11.32 2.68
C TRP A 76 3.00 -10.95 4.16
N THR A 77 2.98 -9.65 4.44
CA THR A 77 2.78 -9.14 5.80
C THR A 77 1.90 -7.90 5.76
N LEU A 78 1.03 -7.77 6.74
CA LEU A 78 0.34 -6.52 7.01
C LEU A 78 1.35 -5.48 7.52
N ILE A 79 1.15 -4.22 7.14
CA ILE A 79 1.89 -3.07 7.64
C ILE A 79 0.91 -2.28 8.50
N TYR A 80 0.90 -2.63 9.79
CA TYR A 80 -0.02 -2.08 10.80
C TYR A 80 -1.48 -2.08 10.31
N ASN A 81 -2.08 -0.92 10.06
CA ASN A 81 -3.42 -0.75 9.48
C ASN A 81 -3.40 0.05 8.16
N GLN A 82 -2.20 0.25 7.60
CA GLN A 82 -1.92 1.19 6.51
C GLN A 82 -1.84 0.51 5.14
N GLY A 83 -1.46 -0.75 5.12
CA GLY A 83 -1.20 -1.48 3.89
C GLY A 83 -0.64 -2.88 4.15
N PHE A 84 -0.04 -3.47 3.13
CA PHE A 84 0.65 -4.76 3.21
C PHE A 84 1.77 -4.85 2.16
N GLU A 85 2.80 -5.64 2.42
CA GLU A 85 3.82 -5.99 1.43
C GLU A 85 3.66 -7.45 1.00
N VAL A 86 3.78 -7.73 -0.30
CA VAL A 86 3.83 -9.09 -0.86
C VAL A 86 5.17 -9.28 -1.58
N THR A 87 5.86 -10.39 -1.31
CA THR A 87 7.03 -10.83 -2.07
C THR A 87 6.73 -12.20 -2.69
N ILE A 88 6.61 -12.26 -4.01
CA ILE A 88 6.27 -13.49 -4.74
C ILE A 88 6.87 -13.45 -6.14
N ASN A 89 7.32 -14.60 -6.65
CA ASN A 89 7.87 -14.76 -8.01
C ASN A 89 8.91 -13.66 -8.36
N HIS A 90 9.90 -13.49 -7.49
CA HIS A 90 10.99 -12.51 -7.62
C HIS A 90 10.53 -11.04 -7.76
N ARG A 91 9.34 -10.71 -7.28
CA ARG A 91 8.79 -9.34 -7.31
C ARG A 91 8.19 -8.96 -5.95
N LYS A 92 8.37 -7.69 -5.59
CA LYS A 92 7.82 -7.05 -4.39
C LYS A 92 6.68 -6.11 -4.74
N TRP A 93 5.64 -6.12 -3.94
CA TRP A 93 4.45 -5.30 -4.06
C TRP A 93 4.20 -4.61 -2.73
N LEU A 94 4.47 -3.31 -2.65
CA LEU A 94 4.03 -2.51 -1.52
C LEU A 94 2.62 -2.03 -1.83
N VAL A 95 1.62 -2.43 -1.04
CA VAL A 95 0.23 -2.01 -1.19
C VAL A 95 -0.10 -1.08 -0.03
N ILE A 96 -0.59 0.12 -0.32
CA ILE A 96 -1.16 1.04 0.67
C ILE A 96 -2.66 1.10 0.41
N PHE A 97 -3.50 0.98 1.44
CA PHE A 97 -4.94 1.03 1.27
C PHE A 97 -5.39 2.39 0.73
N ALA A 98 -6.45 2.39 -0.10
CA ALA A 98 -6.94 3.60 -0.73
C ALA A 98 -7.48 4.59 0.31
N TYR A 99 -7.16 5.87 0.18
CA TYR A 99 -7.70 6.93 1.00
C TYR A 99 -7.79 8.26 0.24
N LYS A 100 -8.60 9.19 0.76
CA LYS A 100 -8.74 10.56 0.26
C LYS A 100 -8.28 11.56 1.30
N SER A 101 -7.99 12.78 0.85
CA SER A 101 -7.67 13.91 1.75
C SER A 101 -8.82 14.28 2.69
N THR A 102 -10.06 13.87 2.39
CA THR A 102 -11.23 14.02 3.26
C THR A 102 -11.22 13.10 4.48
N GLY A 103 -10.30 12.13 4.52
CA GLY A 103 -10.22 11.11 5.58
C GLY A 103 -10.99 9.83 5.27
N GLU A 104 -11.75 9.79 4.17
CA GLU A 104 -12.36 8.55 3.67
C GLU A 104 -11.28 7.54 3.25
N PHE A 105 -11.47 6.26 3.55
CA PHE A 105 -10.58 5.17 3.15
C PHE A 105 -11.37 3.94 2.71
N ASN A 106 -10.75 3.09 1.89
CA ASN A 106 -11.31 1.83 1.41
C ASN A 106 -10.25 0.73 1.52
N CYS A 107 -10.52 -0.25 2.38
CA CYS A 107 -9.59 -1.34 2.68
C CYS A 107 -9.54 -2.44 1.62
N HIS A 108 -10.38 -2.35 0.58
CA HIS A 108 -10.48 -3.31 -0.52
C HIS A 108 -9.87 -2.76 -1.82
N LYS A 109 -9.28 -1.56 -1.79
CA LYS A 109 -8.60 -0.93 -2.92
C LYS A 109 -7.24 -0.40 -2.45
N SER A 110 -6.30 -0.26 -3.38
CA SER A 110 -5.01 0.36 -3.10
C SER A 110 -4.94 1.78 -3.63
N MET A 111 -4.05 2.58 -3.03
CA MET A 111 -3.48 3.73 -3.71
C MET A 111 -2.66 3.26 -4.92
N PRO A 112 -2.46 4.12 -5.95
CA PRO A 112 -1.49 3.85 -7.01
C PRO A 112 -0.09 3.74 -6.43
N MET A 113 0.57 2.62 -6.68
CA MET A 113 1.83 2.28 -6.02
C MET A 113 2.83 1.66 -6.99
N TRP A 114 4.06 1.48 -6.51
CA TRP A 114 5.13 0.87 -7.28
C TRP A 114 5.36 -0.58 -6.89
N THR A 115 5.62 -1.40 -7.89
CA THR A 115 6.19 -2.73 -7.74
C THR A 115 7.57 -2.78 -8.39
N HIS A 116 8.48 -3.54 -7.82
CA HIS A 116 9.79 -3.80 -8.42
C HIS A 116 10.21 -5.26 -8.23
N ASP A 117 11.11 -5.74 -9.09
CA ASP A 117 11.77 -7.03 -8.89
C ASP A 117 12.63 -7.02 -7.61
N THR A 118 12.95 -8.18 -7.05
CA THR A 118 13.71 -8.27 -5.79
C THR A 118 15.12 -7.69 -5.87
N LEU A 119 15.64 -7.43 -7.08
CA LEU A 119 16.93 -6.77 -7.32
C LEU A 119 16.81 -5.24 -7.47
N ILE A 120 15.60 -4.67 -7.37
CA ILE A 120 15.32 -3.23 -7.40
C ILE A 120 15.73 -2.57 -8.74
N ARG A 121 15.54 -3.28 -9.85
CA ARG A 121 15.93 -2.83 -11.20
C ARG A 121 14.73 -2.52 -12.08
N GLN A 122 13.66 -3.30 -11.98
CA GLN A 122 12.51 -3.26 -12.89
C GLN A 122 11.26 -2.77 -12.18
N TRP A 123 11.08 -1.47 -12.21
CA TRP A 123 9.93 -0.79 -11.61
C TRP A 123 8.73 -0.73 -12.56
N LYS A 124 7.53 -0.84 -11.99
CA LYS A 124 6.24 -0.65 -12.68
C LYS A 124 5.26 0.02 -11.72
N CYS A 125 4.25 0.69 -12.27
CA CYS A 125 3.11 1.16 -11.49
C CYS A 125 2.03 0.10 -11.44
N PHE A 126 1.28 0.06 -10.34
CA PHE A 126 0.12 -0.79 -10.22
C PHE A 126 -0.97 -0.16 -9.33
N VAL A 127 -2.19 -0.67 -9.49
CA VAL A 127 -3.30 -0.53 -8.54
C VAL A 127 -3.82 -1.93 -8.22
N ALA A 128 -4.36 -2.15 -7.02
CA ALA A 128 -4.88 -3.43 -6.60
C ALA A 128 -6.28 -3.32 -6.00
N GLU A 129 -7.11 -4.32 -6.27
CA GLU A 129 -8.48 -4.41 -5.76
C GLU A 129 -8.78 -5.82 -5.24
N LYS A 130 -9.49 -5.90 -4.11
CA LYS A 130 -9.89 -7.15 -3.50
C LYS A 130 -11.05 -7.75 -4.28
N ILE A 131 -10.91 -9.00 -4.70
CA ILE A 131 -11.89 -9.70 -5.52
C ILE A 131 -13.04 -10.20 -4.64
N GLY A 132 -14.27 -9.91 -5.05
CA GLY A 132 -15.47 -10.39 -4.37
C GLY A 132 -15.80 -9.66 -3.06
N ALA A 133 -15.14 -8.53 -2.81
CA ALA A 133 -15.50 -7.63 -1.72
C ALA A 133 -16.41 -6.51 -2.25
N ASN A 134 -17.45 -6.17 -1.49
CA ASN A 134 -18.19 -4.95 -1.74
C ASN A 134 -17.41 -3.77 -1.14
N ASP A 135 -17.54 -2.59 -1.76
CA ASP A 135 -16.97 -1.36 -1.20
C ASP A 135 -17.50 -1.17 0.23
N LYS A 136 -16.57 -0.99 1.20
CA LYS A 136 -16.85 -0.55 2.56
C LYS A 136 -16.46 0.91 2.67
#